data_AF-A0A0A9GDY0-F1
#
_entry.id   AF-A0A0A9GDY0-F1
#
_cell.length_a   1.000
_cell.length_b   1.000
_cell.length_c   1.000
_cell.angle_alpha   90.00
_cell.angle_beta   90.00
_cell.angle_gamma   90.00
#
_symmetry.space_group_name_H-M   'P 1'
#
loop_
_entity.id
_entity.type
_entity.pdbx_description
1 polymer ?
#
loop_
_entity_poly.entity_id
_entity_poly.type
_entity_poly.pdbx_seq_one_letter_code
_entity_poly.pdbx_strand_id
1 'polypeptide(L)' 'MPPSMSHAFYGAKADVNCVGHGGRVMVCVSSGEANANGCFMCDVKTNRWEELPRCAGGDGEATDFVAAVSFEPRMEAAV' A
#
# COMPACT_ATOMS: atom_id res chain seq x y z
N MET A 1 -4.32 6.14 -9.10
CA MET A 1 -5.29 5.08 -8.77
C MET A 1 -6.63 5.47 -9.36
N PRO A 2 -7.36 4.57 -10.05
CA PRO A 2 -8.69 4.85 -10.55
C PRO A 2 -9.67 5.13 -9.40
N PRO A 3 -10.67 6.00 -9.60
CA PRO A 3 -11.68 6.29 -8.57
C PRO A 3 -12.36 5.03 -8.01
N SER A 4 -12.61 4.02 -8.84
CA SER A 4 -13.20 2.74 -8.40
C SER A 4 -12.38 1.99 -7.35
N MET A 5 -11.07 2.23 -7.27
CA MET A 5 -10.16 1.61 -6.30
C MET A 5 -9.87 2.52 -5.09
N SER A 6 -9.99 3.85 -5.26
CA SER A 6 -9.63 4.82 -4.20
C SER A 6 -10.82 5.43 -3.47
N HIS A 7 -12.06 5.21 -3.94
CA HIS A 7 -13.26 5.89 -3.41
C HIS A 7 -13.47 5.65 -1.91
N ALA A 8 -13.14 4.45 -1.41
CA ALA A 8 -13.27 4.12 0.01
C ALA A 8 -12.37 4.96 0.93
N PHE A 9 -11.30 5.55 0.39
CA PHE A 9 -10.37 6.39 1.14
C PHE A 9 -10.64 7.89 0.97
N TYR A 10 -11.67 8.27 0.20
CA TYR A 10 -11.95 9.68 -0.09
C TYR A 10 -12.36 10.43 1.18
N GLY A 11 -11.59 11.47 1.52
CA GLY A 11 -11.82 12.29 2.72
C GLY A 11 -11.45 11.61 4.04
N ALA A 12 -10.97 10.36 4.00
CA ALA A 12 -10.54 9.63 5.19
C ALA A 12 -9.08 9.95 5.54
N LYS A 13 -8.76 9.96 6.83
CA LYS A 13 -7.35 9.94 7.24
C LYS A 13 -6.78 8.55 6.98
N ALA A 14 -5.88 8.44 6.02
CA ALA A 14 -5.29 7.18 5.59
C ALA A 14 -3.75 7.25 5.66
N ASP A 15 -3.15 6.19 6.17
CA ASP A 15 -1.72 5.94 6.06
C ASP A 15 -1.43 5.32 4.69
N VAL A 16 -0.53 5.94 3.94
CA VAL A 16 -0.16 5.53 2.58
C VAL A 16 1.33 5.24 2.54
N ASN A 17 1.68 4.00 2.20
CA ASN A 17 3.06 3.57 1.98
C ASN A 17 3.22 3.12 0.54
N CYS A 18 4.40 3.37 -0.05
CA CYS A 18 4.69 2.91 -1.40
C CYS A 18 6.13 2.43 -1.57
N VAL A 19 6.32 1.47 -2.47
CA VAL A 19 7.63 0.95 -2.87
C VAL A 19 7.69 0.78 -4.38
N GLY A 20 8.78 1.26 -4.98
CA GLY A 20 9.00 1.19 -6.43
C GLY A 20 10.04 0.13 -6.80
N HIS A 21 9.77 -0.65 -7.85
CA HIS A 21 10.75 -1.55 -8.47
C HIS A 21 10.40 -1.81 -9.94
N GLY A 22 11.40 -1.81 -10.83
CA GLY A 22 11.24 -2.29 -12.20
C GLY A 22 10.17 -1.56 -13.04
N GLY A 23 9.91 -0.28 -12.77
CA GLY A 23 8.86 0.49 -13.46
C GLY A 23 7.45 0.24 -12.92
N ARG A 24 7.34 -0.41 -11.76
CA ARG A 24 6.09 -0.60 -11.03
C ARG A 24 6.17 0.06 -9.67
N VAL A 25 5.03 0.45 -9.13
CA VAL A 25 4.89 1.00 -7.78
C VAL A 25 3.80 0.24 -7.06
N MET A 26 4.15 -0.40 -5.94
CA MET A 26 3.18 -0.94 -5.00
C MET A 26 2.77 0.17 -4.04
N VAL A 27 1.48 0.34 -3.83
CA VAL A 27 0.87 1.33 -2.93
C VAL A 27 -0.02 0.59 -1.95
N CYS A 28 0.25 0.77 -0.67
CA CYS A 28 -0.55 0.21 0.42
C CYS A 28 -1.25 1.36 1.12
N VAL A 29 -2.56 1.22 1.33
CA VAL A 29 -3.40 2.23 1.98
C VAL A 29 -4.11 1.56 3.15
N SER A 30 -4.07 2.19 4.32
CA SER A 30 -4.83 1.76 5.49
C SER A 30 -5.51 2.97 6.13
N SER A 31 -6.80 2.86 6.43
CA SER A 31 -7.54 3.89 7.15
C SER A 31 -8.43 3.23 8.20
N GLY A 32 -8.13 3.50 9.47
CA GLY A 32 -8.97 3.07 10.59
C GLY A 32 -10.33 3.78 10.62
N GLU A 33 -10.43 5.01 10.12
CA GLU A 33 -11.70 5.74 10.06
C GLU A 33 -12.65 5.18 9.00
N ALA A 34 -12.11 4.78 7.85
CA ALA A 34 -12.90 4.23 6.74
C ALA A 34 -13.11 2.71 6.82
N ASN A 35 -12.54 2.02 7.81
CA ASN A 35 -12.45 0.56 7.86
C ASN A 35 -11.99 -0.04 6.51
N ALA A 36 -11.04 0.65 5.87
CA ALA A 36 -10.59 0.34 4.53
C ALA A 36 -9.09 0.10 4.55
N ASN A 37 -8.66 -1.03 4.01
CA ASN A 37 -7.26 -1.36 3.76
C ASN A 37 -7.12 -2.00 2.37
N GLY A 38 -5.98 -1.78 1.72
CA GLY A 38 -5.76 -2.31 0.37
C GLY A 38 -4.33 -2.16 -0.10
N CYS A 39 -3.92 -3.08 -0.96
CA CYS A 39 -2.64 -3.05 -1.66
C CYS A 39 -2.90 -2.97 -3.16
N PHE A 40 -2.22 -2.07 -3.84
CA PHE A 40 -2.42 -1.79 -5.25
C PHE A 40 -1.08 -1.80 -5.96
N MET A 41 -1.02 -2.36 -7.16
CA MET A 41 0.15 -2.28 -8.02
C MET A 41 -0.15 -1.37 -9.21
N CYS A 42 0.75 -0.43 -9.47
CA CYS A 42 0.70 0.47 -10.60
C CYS A 42 1.86 0.17 -11.54
N ASP A 43 1.57 -0.19 -12.80
CA ASP A 43 2.55 -0.17 -13.86
C ASP A 43 2.71 1.28 -14.35
N VAL A 44 3.87 1.88 -14.09
CA VAL A 44 4.10 3.32 -14.31
C VAL A 44 4.09 3.66 -15.81
N LYS A 45 4.51 2.73 -16.67
CA LYS A 45 4.60 2.97 -18.12
C LYS A 45 3.22 3.02 -18.76
N THR A 46 2.35 2.12 -18.34
CA THR A 46 0.99 1.98 -18.90
C THR A 46 -0.08 2.68 -18.08
N ASN A 47 0.28 3.17 -16.88
CA ASN A 47 -0.63 3.68 -15.86
C ASN A 47 -1.77 2.70 -15.55
N ARG A 48 -1.51 1.39 -15.68
CA ARG A 48 -2.46 0.34 -15.35
C ARG A 48 -2.37 0.05 -13.86
N TRP A 49 -3.54 -0.06 -13.23
CA TRP A 49 -3.68 -0.38 -11.82
C TRP A 49 -4.32 -1.75 -11.66
N GLU A 50 -3.82 -2.52 -10.69
CA GLU A 50 -4.42 -3.77 -10.22
C GLU A 50 -4.48 -3.76 -8.70
N GLU A 51 -5.58 -4.29 -8.16
CA GLU A 51 -5.71 -4.55 -6.73
C GLU A 51 -5.05 -5.90 -6.43
N LEU A 52 -4.14 -5.91 -5.46
CA LEU A 52 -3.48 -7.12 -5.02
C LEU A 52 -4.38 -7.88 -4.04
N PRO A 53 -4.34 -9.22 -4.03
CA PRO A 53 -5.09 -10.00 -3.05
C PRO A 53 -4.77 -9.54 -1.63
N ARG A 54 -5.79 -9.54 -0.76
CA ARG A 54 -5.56 -9.29 0.67
C ARG A 54 -4.54 -10.29 1.18
N CYS A 55 -3.55 -9.81 1.94
CA CYS A 55 -2.65 -10.69 2.67
C CYS A 55 -3.48 -11.50 3.67
N ALA A 56 -3.70 -12.78 3.36
CA ALA A 56 -4.21 -13.74 4.31
C ALA A 56 -3.01 -14.32 5.06
N GLY A 57 -3.06 -14.34 6.39
CA GLY A 57 -2.13 -15.13 7.18
C GLY A 57 -2.25 -16.62 6.84
N GLY A 58 -1.34 -17.45 7.35
CA GLY A 58 -1.33 -18.90 7.09
C GLY A 58 -2.66 -19.63 7.37
N ASP A 59 -3.55 -19.04 8.16
CA ASP A 59 -4.88 -19.57 8.51
C ASP A 59 -6.05 -18.97 7.72
N GLY A 60 -5.80 -18.15 6.69
CA GLY A 60 -6.87 -17.57 5.86
C GLY A 60 -7.58 -16.35 6.46
N GLU A 61 -7.29 -16.01 7.72
CA GLU A 61 -7.71 -14.73 8.33
C GLU A 61 -7.00 -13.57 7.61
N ALA A 62 -7.78 -12.55 7.24
CA ALA A 62 -7.24 -11.31 6.70
C ALA A 62 -6.36 -10.67 7.78
N THR A 63 -5.04 -10.69 7.60
CA THR A 63 -4.15 -9.95 8.49
C THR A 63 -4.34 -8.48 8.20
N ASP A 64 -4.74 -7.71 9.22
CA ASP A 64 -4.74 -6.25 9.13
C ASP A 64 -3.36 -5.79 8.67
N PHE A 65 -3.37 -4.94 7.64
CA PHE A 65 -2.15 -4.42 7.06
C PHE A 65 -1.45 -3.55 8.11
N VAL A 66 -0.49 -4.13 8.83
CA VAL A 66 0.42 -3.39 9.69
C VAL A 66 1.36 -2.67 8.73
N ALA A 67 1.11 -1.38 8.51
CA ALA A 67 2.00 -0.50 7.77
C ALA A 67 3.45 -0.85 8.16
N ALA A 68 4.26 -1.27 7.18
CA ALA A 68 5.68 -1.45 7.41
C ALA A 68 6.19 -0.12 7.95
N VAL A 69 6.71 -0.15 9.17
CA VAL A 69 7.42 0.99 9.76
C VAL A 69 8.36 1.47 8.67
N SER A 70 8.20 2.72 8.24
CA SER A 70 9.18 3.34 7.35
C SER A 70 10.51 3.12 8.03
N PHE A 71 11.32 2.21 7.51
CA PHE A 71 12.71 2.13 7.89
C PHE A 71 13.22 3.52 7.53
N GLU A 72 13.45 4.37 8.53
CA GLU A 72 14.32 5.52 8.36
C GLU A 72 15.72 4.91 8.33
N PRO A 73 16.33 4.67 7.15
CA PRO A 73 17.73 4.30 7.14
C PRO A 73 18.45 5.46 7.82
N ARG A 74 18.90 5.25 9.06
CA ARG A 74 19.95 6.10 9.60
C ARG A 74 21.12 5.89 8.65
N MET A 75 21.52 6.95 7.94
CA MET A 75 22.79 6.95 7.23
C MET A 75 23.88 6.77 8.28
N GLU A 76 24.24 5.53 8.57
CA GLU A 76 25.51 5.25 9.19
C GLU A 76 26.54 5.44 8.08
N ALA A 77 27.17 6.62 8.06
CA ALA A 77 28.33 6.85 7.24
C ALA A 77 29.39 5.81 7.64
N ALA A 78 29.64 4.83 6.76
CA ALA A 78 30.79 3.96 6.91
C ALA A 78 32.05 4.80 6.67
N VAL A 79 32.93 4.83 7.67
CA VAL A 79 34.27 5.45 7.63
C VAL A 79 35.21 4.56 6.83
#